data_AF-A0A5K7XBY0-F1
#
_entry.id   AF-A0A5K7XBY0-F1
#
_cell.length_a   1.000
_cell.length_b   1.000
_cell.length_c   1.000
_cell.angle_alpha   90.00
_cell.angle_beta   90.00
_cell.angle_gamma   90.00
#
_symmetry.space_group_name_H-M   'P 1'
#
loop_
_entity.id
_entity.type
_entity.pdbx_description
1 polymer ?
#
loop_
_entity_poly.entity_id
_entity_poly.type
_entity_poly.pdbx_seq_one_letter_code
_entity_poly.pdbx_strand_id
1 'polypeptide(L)'
;MTSFPQRSLALIAFAAALLIADASADDAPYSKLVIFGDSLSDVGNVASSSFGIYPGKYYTNNRFSNGPVWVETLAAGLGLPAVTRSTAGGDNFAYGGAQTTGTGGIEGAFIRDIDEQVTQYLNQRTVDPAALYVVFAGANDFIGGKTNVAPPAAKLTADMSRLIAAGARNFLVPNLPLLGGTPRFNGNATTAATYNARTAQFNATMDASLVDLSDDATGLTFFRLDVAGLFAEAIVTPAKFGLVNVTNAAAPGLSPGDSSYNTALIAANASQYLFWDDLHPTTAVHSILATRARALVDGTPGDFDADGYVDADDLMHWRENFGVSAAATRAMGDANGDGVVDGADFLEWQRHAVPSAQVHAVPEASSWLLAMGLPLLIQFARVQPTRASSRFAQR
;
A
#
# COMPACT_ATOMS: atom_id res chain seq x y z
N MET A 1 -22.79 -72.08 45.90
CA MET A 1 -22.01 -70.83 46.08
C MET A 1 -22.42 -69.88 44.97
N THR A 2 -22.84 -68.69 45.37
CA THR A 2 -23.64 -67.70 44.64
C THR A 2 -22.81 -66.87 43.66
N SER A 3 -23.28 -66.66 42.43
CA SER A 3 -22.78 -65.60 41.54
C SER A 3 -23.95 -64.83 40.91
N PHE A 4 -24.05 -63.54 41.24
CA PHE A 4 -24.94 -62.56 40.62
C PHE A 4 -24.32 -62.00 39.31
N PRO A 5 -25.14 -61.48 38.37
CA PRO A 5 -24.71 -61.13 37.03
C PRO A 5 -24.06 -59.74 36.93
N GLN A 6 -23.03 -59.62 36.09
CA GLN A 6 -22.38 -58.36 35.76
C GLN A 6 -23.25 -57.53 34.81
N ARG A 7 -23.39 -56.25 35.15
CA ARG A 7 -24.13 -55.24 34.37
C ARG A 7 -23.33 -54.80 33.15
N SER A 8 -24.06 -54.69 32.04
CA SER A 8 -23.65 -54.11 30.76
C SER A 8 -23.19 -52.66 30.90
N LEU A 9 -22.08 -52.31 30.24
CA LEU A 9 -21.74 -50.95 29.84
C LEU A 9 -21.47 -50.97 28.34
N ALA A 10 -22.43 -50.47 27.57
CA ALA A 10 -22.26 -50.17 26.16
C ALA A 10 -21.51 -48.83 26.04
N LEU A 11 -20.27 -48.86 25.54
CA LEU A 11 -19.62 -47.67 25.02
C LEU A 11 -20.07 -47.47 23.56
N ILE A 12 -20.87 -46.43 23.33
CA ILE A 12 -21.10 -45.89 21.99
C ILE A 12 -19.89 -45.02 21.66
N ALA A 13 -18.99 -45.51 20.82
CA ALA A 13 -17.93 -44.71 20.23
C ALA A 13 -18.52 -43.89 19.07
N PHE A 14 -18.72 -42.59 19.30
CA PHE A 14 -19.05 -41.64 18.24
C PHE A 14 -17.74 -41.28 17.53
N ALA A 15 -17.47 -41.92 16.39
CA ALA A 15 -16.39 -41.50 15.50
C ALA A 15 -16.85 -40.22 14.78
N ALA A 16 -16.41 -39.06 15.30
CA ALA A 16 -16.50 -37.82 14.55
C ALA A 16 -15.48 -37.91 13.40
N ALA A 17 -15.95 -38.27 12.21
CA ALA A 17 -15.20 -38.06 10.99
C ALA A 17 -15.06 -36.56 10.80
N LEU A 18 -13.86 -36.04 11.09
CA LEU A 18 -13.48 -34.68 10.74
C LEU A 18 -13.40 -34.62 9.21
N LEU A 19 -14.50 -34.17 8.59
CA LEU A 19 -14.46 -33.69 7.22
C LEU A 19 -13.57 -32.45 7.25
N ILE A 20 -12.29 -32.63 6.99
CA ILE A 20 -11.47 -31.54 6.45
C ILE A 20 -12.09 -31.32 5.08
N ALA A 21 -12.98 -30.33 4.98
CA ALA A 21 -13.21 -29.71 3.70
C ALA A 21 -11.82 -29.23 3.27
N ASP A 22 -11.25 -29.86 2.23
CA ASP A 22 -10.27 -29.15 1.42
C ASP A 22 -10.95 -27.81 1.14
N ALA A 23 -10.37 -26.73 1.67
CA ALA A 23 -10.65 -25.42 1.12
C ALA A 23 -10.31 -25.59 -0.35
N SER A 24 -11.34 -25.72 -1.19
CA SER A 24 -11.21 -25.59 -2.62
C SER A 24 -10.35 -24.35 -2.81
N ALA A 25 -9.22 -24.48 -3.51
CA ALA A 25 -8.52 -23.32 -4.01
C ALA A 25 -9.59 -22.46 -4.68
N ASP A 26 -9.96 -21.35 -4.06
CA ASP A 26 -10.73 -20.34 -4.75
C ASP A 26 -9.93 -20.05 -6.01
N ASP A 27 -10.55 -20.25 -7.18
CA ASP A 27 -9.94 -19.90 -8.46
C ASP A 27 -9.46 -18.46 -8.29
N ALA A 28 -8.16 -18.22 -8.41
CA ALA A 28 -7.61 -16.88 -8.22
C ALA A 28 -8.43 -15.91 -9.09
N PRO A 29 -8.79 -14.72 -8.58
CA PRO A 29 -9.79 -13.85 -9.21
C PRO A 29 -9.40 -13.42 -10.63
N TYR A 30 -8.12 -13.57 -10.98
CA TYR A 30 -7.55 -13.31 -12.30
C TYR A 30 -6.57 -14.42 -12.69
N SER A 31 -6.30 -14.59 -13.98
CA SER A 31 -5.33 -15.58 -14.45
C SER A 31 -3.87 -15.17 -14.23
N LYS A 32 -3.59 -13.85 -14.32
CA LYS A 32 -2.27 -13.23 -14.19
C LYS A 32 -2.35 -11.70 -14.18
N LEU A 33 -1.23 -11.05 -13.88
CA LEU A 33 -1.05 -9.61 -14.14
C LEU A 33 -0.38 -9.40 -15.50
N VAL A 34 -0.89 -8.43 -16.27
CA VAL A 34 -0.19 -7.84 -17.44
C VAL A 34 0.03 -6.36 -17.14
N ILE A 35 1.30 -5.93 -17.08
CA ILE A 35 1.66 -4.64 -16.47
C ILE A 35 2.30 -3.71 -17.49
N PHE A 36 1.74 -2.52 -17.64
CA PHE A 36 2.26 -1.40 -18.41
C PHE A 36 2.50 -0.21 -17.50
N GLY A 37 3.65 0.44 -17.64
CA GLY A 37 3.95 1.56 -16.77
C GLY A 37 5.40 2.00 -16.78
N ASP A 38 5.78 2.62 -15.67
CA ASP A 38 7.07 3.24 -15.48
C ASP A 38 7.89 2.63 -14.32
N SER A 39 8.74 3.44 -13.68
CA SER A 39 9.64 3.01 -12.60
C SER A 39 8.90 2.49 -11.37
N LEU A 40 7.65 2.92 -11.15
CA LEU A 40 6.84 2.43 -10.03
C LEU A 40 6.44 0.96 -10.20
N SER A 41 6.55 0.41 -11.41
CA SER A 41 6.15 -0.97 -11.72
C SER A 41 7.25 -1.78 -12.42
N ASP A 42 8.38 -1.18 -12.79
CA ASP A 42 9.49 -1.86 -13.48
C ASP A 42 10.22 -2.86 -12.55
N VAL A 43 10.33 -4.11 -13.02
CA VAL A 43 11.02 -5.22 -12.34
C VAL A 43 12.36 -5.59 -13.01
N GLY A 44 12.91 -4.71 -13.85
CA GLY A 44 14.25 -4.79 -14.40
C GLY A 44 14.35 -4.72 -15.93
N ASN A 45 13.31 -4.26 -16.64
CA ASN A 45 13.39 -4.00 -18.07
C ASN A 45 14.42 -2.91 -18.37
N VAL A 46 14.43 -1.80 -17.62
CA VAL A 46 15.43 -0.74 -17.80
C VAL A 46 16.83 -1.18 -17.45
N ALA A 47 17.01 -1.99 -16.41
CA ALA A 47 18.31 -2.57 -16.12
C ALA A 47 18.80 -3.46 -17.26
N SER A 48 17.91 -4.20 -17.92
CA SER A 48 18.28 -4.96 -19.10
C SER A 48 18.66 -4.10 -20.28
N SER A 49 17.91 -3.03 -20.56
CA SER A 49 18.15 -2.18 -21.74
C SER A 49 19.32 -1.20 -21.55
N SER A 50 19.71 -0.94 -20.32
CA SER A 50 20.84 -0.06 -19.95
C SER A 50 22.08 -0.82 -19.49
N PHE A 51 22.15 -2.14 -19.68
CA PHE A 51 23.28 -2.98 -19.21
C PHE A 51 23.58 -2.84 -17.71
N GLY A 52 22.53 -2.67 -16.91
CA GLY A 52 22.59 -2.55 -15.45
C GLY A 52 22.95 -1.16 -14.94
N ILE A 53 23.06 -0.14 -15.80
CA ILE A 53 23.33 1.24 -15.38
C ILE A 53 22.16 1.79 -14.56
N TYR A 54 20.93 1.56 -15.01
CA TYR A 54 19.72 2.07 -14.35
C TYR A 54 18.85 0.95 -13.78
N PRO A 55 18.25 1.11 -12.59
CA PRO A 55 18.45 2.23 -11.66
C PRO A 55 19.83 2.21 -10.98
N GLY A 56 20.57 1.11 -11.07
CA GLY A 56 21.94 0.98 -10.59
C GLY A 56 22.05 0.25 -9.25
N LYS A 57 23.28 0.08 -8.76
CA LYS A 57 23.61 -0.84 -7.64
C LYS A 57 23.07 -0.44 -6.26
N TYR A 58 22.64 0.81 -6.08
CA TYR A 58 22.07 1.28 -4.81
C TYR A 58 20.55 1.02 -4.72
N TYR A 59 20.00 0.41 -5.75
CA TYR A 59 18.61 0.04 -5.85
C TYR A 59 18.46 -1.48 -5.83
N THR A 60 17.51 -1.99 -5.05
CA THR A 60 17.46 -3.42 -4.76
C THR A 60 16.97 -4.20 -5.98
N ASN A 61 17.74 -5.19 -6.43
CA ASN A 61 17.36 -6.08 -7.53
C ASN A 61 16.85 -5.35 -8.78
N ASN A 62 17.42 -4.19 -9.10
CA ASN A 62 17.04 -3.37 -10.26
C ASN A 62 15.62 -2.76 -10.21
N ARG A 63 14.97 -2.68 -9.05
CA ARG A 63 13.72 -1.93 -8.85
C ARG A 63 14.04 -0.49 -8.50
N PHE A 64 13.23 0.48 -8.88
CA PHE A 64 13.41 1.87 -8.44
C PHE A 64 12.96 2.06 -6.99
N SER A 65 13.46 1.24 -6.08
CA SER A 65 13.19 1.25 -4.65
C SER A 65 14.27 0.49 -3.89
N ASN A 66 14.15 0.41 -2.56
CA ASN A 66 15.00 -0.41 -1.69
C ASN A 66 14.49 -1.86 -1.51
N GLY A 67 13.52 -2.30 -2.31
CA GLY A 67 12.98 -3.66 -2.29
C GLY A 67 12.00 -3.90 -3.45
N PRO A 68 11.16 -4.94 -3.36
CA PRO A 68 10.12 -5.21 -4.36
C PRO A 68 9.19 -4.02 -4.57
N VAL A 69 8.71 -3.87 -5.81
CA VAL A 69 7.67 -2.89 -6.17
C VAL A 69 6.28 -3.49 -6.01
N TRP A 70 5.27 -2.62 -5.92
CA TRP A 70 3.91 -2.97 -5.49
C TRP A 70 3.26 -4.09 -6.32
N VAL A 71 3.51 -4.15 -7.63
CA VAL A 71 2.96 -5.21 -8.51
C VAL A 71 3.47 -6.61 -8.15
N GLU A 72 4.69 -6.73 -7.60
CA GLU A 72 5.24 -8.01 -7.14
C GLU A 72 4.49 -8.52 -5.91
N THR A 73 4.26 -7.61 -4.94
CA THR A 73 3.49 -7.91 -3.72
C THR A 73 2.02 -8.16 -4.04
N LEU A 74 1.44 -7.42 -4.98
CA LEU A 74 0.05 -7.61 -5.43
C LEU A 74 -0.15 -8.99 -6.04
N ALA A 75 0.72 -9.41 -6.98
CA ALA A 75 0.61 -10.72 -7.61
C ALA A 75 0.69 -11.84 -6.56
N ALA A 76 1.64 -11.75 -5.62
CA ALA A 76 1.75 -12.70 -4.53
C ALA A 76 0.50 -12.73 -3.64
N GLY A 77 -0.05 -11.56 -3.29
CA GLY A 77 -1.25 -11.43 -2.46
C GLY A 77 -2.53 -11.97 -3.12
N LEU A 78 -2.59 -11.96 -4.45
CA LEU A 78 -3.69 -12.53 -5.24
C LEU A 78 -3.46 -14.01 -5.62
N GLY A 79 -2.36 -14.63 -5.19
CA GLY A 79 -2.02 -16.00 -5.57
C GLY A 79 -1.68 -16.18 -7.06
N LEU A 80 -1.28 -15.10 -7.75
CA LEU A 80 -0.98 -15.10 -9.18
C LEU A 80 0.47 -15.51 -9.48
N PRO A 81 0.80 -15.86 -10.74
CA PRO A 81 2.17 -16.08 -11.16
C PRO A 81 3.10 -14.90 -10.83
N ALA A 82 4.34 -15.21 -10.46
CA ALA A 82 5.33 -14.20 -10.11
C ALA A 82 5.59 -13.22 -11.27
N VAL A 83 5.66 -11.93 -10.93
CA VAL A 83 5.89 -10.85 -11.90
C VAL A 83 7.32 -10.93 -12.45
N THR A 84 7.43 -11.07 -13.77
CA THR A 84 8.71 -11.14 -14.48
C THR A 84 8.75 -10.14 -15.63
N ARG A 85 9.92 -9.57 -15.90
CA ARG A 85 10.13 -8.57 -16.96
C ARG A 85 9.90 -9.16 -18.36
N SER A 86 9.31 -8.38 -19.27
CA SER A 86 8.99 -8.80 -20.64
C SER A 86 10.23 -9.19 -21.45
N THR A 87 11.36 -8.53 -21.20
CA THR A 87 12.67 -8.86 -21.78
C THR A 87 13.22 -10.23 -21.35
N ALA A 88 12.65 -10.85 -20.32
CA ALA A 88 12.92 -12.24 -19.90
C ALA A 88 11.75 -13.19 -20.19
N GLY A 89 10.78 -12.76 -21.02
CA GLY A 89 9.62 -13.55 -21.38
C GLY A 89 8.44 -13.46 -20.40
N GLY A 90 8.45 -12.52 -19.45
CA GLY A 90 7.33 -12.24 -18.55
C GLY A 90 6.27 -11.29 -19.11
N ASP A 91 5.29 -10.94 -18.27
CA ASP A 91 4.16 -10.06 -18.63
C ASP A 91 4.22 -8.67 -17.97
N ASN A 92 5.38 -8.29 -17.40
CA ASN A 92 5.66 -6.92 -17.00
C ASN A 92 6.42 -6.18 -18.09
N PHE A 93 5.72 -5.27 -18.77
CA PHE A 93 6.23 -4.42 -19.84
C PHE A 93 6.69 -3.05 -19.35
N ALA A 94 6.57 -2.71 -18.06
CA ALA A 94 6.94 -1.40 -17.54
C ALA A 94 8.44 -1.11 -17.71
N TYR A 95 8.78 0.15 -18.01
CA TYR A 95 10.16 0.65 -18.08
C TYR A 95 10.31 1.91 -17.23
N GLY A 96 11.24 1.92 -16.29
CA GLY A 96 11.65 3.15 -15.59
C GLY A 96 11.85 4.36 -16.52
N GLY A 97 11.20 5.48 -16.20
CA GLY A 97 11.25 6.70 -17.01
C GLY A 97 10.32 6.73 -18.23
N ALA A 98 9.50 5.70 -18.46
CA ALA A 98 8.52 5.68 -19.53
C ALA A 98 7.51 6.84 -19.39
N GLN A 99 7.33 7.59 -20.47
CA GLN A 99 6.22 8.53 -20.64
C GLN A 99 5.04 7.82 -21.29
N THR A 100 3.86 8.43 -21.23
CA THR A 100 2.68 7.96 -21.99
C THR A 100 2.94 7.95 -23.50
N THR A 101 3.65 8.96 -24.01
CA THR A 101 4.07 9.05 -25.41
C THR A 101 5.38 9.82 -25.54
N GLY A 102 6.19 9.41 -26.52
CA GLY A 102 7.48 10.01 -26.85
C GLY A 102 8.62 9.28 -26.15
N THR A 103 9.86 9.52 -26.57
CA THR A 103 11.03 8.88 -25.95
C THR A 103 11.13 9.27 -24.47
N GLY A 104 10.82 8.33 -23.58
CA GLY A 104 11.14 8.46 -22.16
C GLY A 104 12.64 8.70 -22.02
N GLY A 105 13.03 9.75 -21.29
CA GLY A 105 14.40 10.26 -21.32
C GLY A 105 15.22 9.85 -20.11
N ILE A 106 15.68 8.60 -20.05
CA ILE A 106 16.88 8.28 -19.27
C ILE A 106 18.05 8.24 -20.25
N GLU A 107 19.01 9.16 -20.09
CA GLU A 107 20.16 9.27 -20.98
C GLU A 107 20.94 7.94 -21.05
N GLY A 108 21.19 7.45 -22.27
CA GLY A 108 21.92 6.20 -22.48
C GLY A 108 21.13 4.91 -22.27
N ALA A 109 19.81 4.98 -22.01
CA ALA A 109 18.95 3.80 -21.92
C ALA A 109 17.89 3.80 -23.04
N PHE A 110 17.63 2.60 -23.60
CA PHE A 110 16.45 2.42 -24.45
C PHE A 110 15.22 2.21 -23.55
N ILE A 111 14.32 3.20 -23.56
CA ILE A 111 13.09 3.23 -22.75
C ILE A 111 11.90 3.15 -23.68
N ARG A 112 11.05 2.13 -23.49
CA ARG A 112 9.77 2.05 -24.21
C ARG A 112 8.73 2.92 -23.53
N ASP A 113 8.12 3.83 -24.27
CA ASP A 113 6.93 4.53 -23.81
C ASP A 113 5.73 3.58 -23.70
N ILE A 114 4.61 4.01 -23.10
CA ILE A 114 3.48 3.11 -22.85
C ILE A 114 2.90 2.54 -24.14
N ASP A 115 2.88 3.31 -25.21
CA ASP A 115 2.40 2.88 -26.51
C ASP A 115 3.28 1.82 -27.15
N GLU A 116 4.60 1.97 -27.04
CA GLU A 116 5.55 0.95 -27.45
C GLU A 116 5.44 -0.31 -26.59
N GLN A 117 5.18 -0.19 -25.29
CA GLN A 117 4.93 -1.32 -24.40
C GLN A 117 3.65 -2.09 -24.81
N VAL A 118 2.54 -1.39 -25.04
CA VAL A 118 1.27 -1.98 -25.50
C VAL A 118 1.42 -2.59 -26.89
N THR A 119 2.11 -1.89 -27.80
CA THR A 119 2.45 -2.41 -29.13
C THR A 119 3.28 -3.70 -29.04
N GLN A 120 4.27 -3.73 -28.15
CA GLN A 120 5.07 -4.93 -27.92
C GLN A 120 4.20 -6.09 -27.43
N TYR A 121 3.33 -5.85 -26.45
CA TYR A 121 2.43 -6.88 -25.92
C TYR A 121 1.51 -7.44 -27.01
N LEU A 122 0.80 -6.58 -27.74
CA LEU A 122 -0.16 -7.00 -28.78
C LEU A 122 0.51 -7.75 -29.95
N ASN A 123 1.80 -7.52 -30.20
CA ASN A 123 2.57 -8.24 -31.21
C ASN A 123 3.13 -9.58 -30.72
N GLN A 124 3.34 -9.75 -29.41
CA GLN A 124 4.06 -10.89 -28.84
C GLN A 124 3.17 -11.86 -28.07
N ARG A 125 1.99 -11.40 -27.63
CA ARG A 125 1.10 -12.13 -26.72
C ARG A 125 -0.30 -12.22 -27.30
N THR A 126 -1.00 -13.28 -26.90
CA THR A 126 -2.45 -13.36 -27.02
C THR A 126 -3.07 -12.68 -25.81
N VAL A 127 -4.02 -11.78 -26.06
CA VAL A 127 -4.75 -11.07 -25.01
C VAL A 127 -5.63 -12.05 -24.25
N ASP A 128 -5.48 -12.07 -22.93
CA ASP A 128 -6.24 -12.90 -22.02
C ASP A 128 -7.36 -12.06 -21.38
N PRO A 129 -8.65 -12.36 -21.63
CA PRO A 129 -9.76 -11.64 -21.01
C PRO A 129 -9.86 -11.85 -19.49
N ALA A 130 -9.27 -12.92 -18.94
CA ALA A 130 -9.28 -13.22 -17.50
C ALA A 130 -8.08 -12.60 -16.74
N ALA A 131 -7.14 -11.94 -17.45
CA ALA A 131 -6.03 -11.25 -16.80
C ALA A 131 -6.46 -9.89 -16.22
N LEU A 132 -5.70 -9.43 -15.21
CA LEU A 132 -5.78 -8.06 -14.68
C LEU A 132 -4.69 -7.21 -15.35
N TYR A 133 -5.12 -6.21 -16.11
CA TYR A 133 -4.25 -5.29 -16.85
C TYR A 133 -3.94 -4.06 -16.00
N VAL A 134 -2.69 -3.93 -15.55
CA VAL A 134 -2.23 -2.77 -14.80
C VAL A 134 -1.72 -1.71 -15.77
N VAL A 135 -2.28 -0.50 -15.70
CA VAL A 135 -1.83 0.65 -16.49
C VAL A 135 -1.52 1.81 -15.55
N PHE A 136 -0.23 2.04 -15.27
CA PHE A 136 0.21 3.09 -14.35
C PHE A 136 1.35 3.93 -14.92
N ALA A 137 1.00 5.11 -15.45
CA ALA A 137 1.96 6.02 -16.07
C ALA A 137 1.45 7.48 -16.10
N GLY A 138 2.36 8.40 -16.42
CA GLY A 138 2.06 9.83 -16.62
C GLY A 138 2.91 10.76 -15.79
N ALA A 139 3.50 10.30 -14.68
CA ALA A 139 4.38 11.12 -13.86
C ALA A 139 5.60 11.63 -14.66
N ASN A 140 6.21 10.76 -15.47
CA ASN A 140 7.39 11.10 -16.28
C ASN A 140 7.11 12.15 -17.36
N ASP A 141 5.87 12.26 -17.86
CA ASP A 141 5.48 13.32 -18.79
C ASP A 141 5.67 14.70 -18.15
N PHE A 142 5.25 14.82 -16.90
CA PHE A 142 5.29 16.07 -16.15
C PHE A 142 6.66 16.38 -15.57
N ILE A 143 7.37 15.35 -15.09
CA ILE A 143 8.78 15.45 -14.69
C ILE A 143 9.64 15.85 -15.89
N GLY A 144 9.34 15.31 -17.08
CA GLY A 144 9.96 15.67 -18.36
C GLY A 144 9.57 17.05 -18.91
N GLY A 145 8.78 17.83 -18.17
CA GLY A 145 8.47 19.22 -18.49
C GLY A 145 7.18 19.46 -19.28
N LYS A 146 6.40 18.42 -19.64
CA LYS A 146 5.09 18.66 -20.25
C LYS A 146 4.18 19.36 -19.25
N THR A 147 3.50 20.42 -19.70
CA THR A 147 2.56 21.21 -18.88
C THR A 147 1.11 20.93 -19.25
N ASN A 148 0.85 20.56 -20.49
CA ASN A 148 -0.47 20.17 -20.97
C ASN A 148 -0.75 18.69 -20.65
N VAL A 149 -1.80 18.44 -19.88
CA VAL A 149 -2.18 17.08 -19.44
C VAL A 149 -2.98 16.31 -20.48
N ALA A 150 -3.59 16.99 -21.46
CA ALA A 150 -4.51 16.36 -22.40
C ALA A 150 -3.82 15.35 -23.33
N PRO A 151 -2.65 15.63 -23.94
CA PRO A 151 -1.99 14.63 -24.80
C PRO A 151 -1.56 13.36 -24.05
N PRO A 152 -0.94 13.43 -22.85
CA PRO A 152 -0.65 12.24 -22.07
C PRO A 152 -1.88 11.40 -21.72
N ALA A 153 -2.97 12.05 -21.29
CA ALA A 153 -4.20 11.36 -20.94
C ALA A 153 -4.84 10.69 -22.16
N ALA A 154 -4.97 11.43 -23.27
CA ALA A 154 -5.51 10.91 -24.52
C ALA A 154 -4.72 9.70 -25.04
N LYS A 155 -3.40 9.69 -24.86
CA LYS A 155 -2.59 8.55 -25.27
C LYS A 155 -2.89 7.30 -24.44
N LEU A 156 -2.87 7.41 -23.12
CA LEU A 156 -3.21 6.29 -22.24
C LEU A 156 -4.60 5.74 -22.52
N THR A 157 -5.59 6.62 -22.73
CA THR A 157 -6.95 6.23 -23.13
C THR A 157 -6.93 5.43 -24.42
N ALA A 158 -6.21 5.90 -25.46
CA ALA A 158 -6.10 5.19 -26.73
C ALA A 158 -5.41 3.82 -26.59
N ASP A 159 -4.38 3.72 -25.74
CA ASP A 159 -3.68 2.47 -25.48
C ASP A 159 -4.55 1.45 -24.74
N MET A 160 -5.35 1.90 -23.77
CA MET A 160 -6.38 1.07 -23.14
C MET A 160 -7.44 0.64 -24.15
N SER A 161 -7.92 1.54 -25.03
CA SER A 161 -8.87 1.17 -26.10
C SER A 161 -8.33 0.07 -27.02
N ARG A 162 -7.02 0.09 -27.33
CA ARG A 162 -6.38 -0.97 -28.13
C ARG A 162 -6.37 -2.32 -27.42
N LEU A 163 -6.07 -2.33 -26.12
CA LEU A 163 -6.13 -3.54 -25.30
C LEU A 163 -7.57 -4.09 -25.23
N ILE A 164 -8.56 -3.21 -25.02
CA ILE A 164 -9.99 -3.54 -24.98
C ILE A 164 -10.46 -4.18 -26.30
N ALA A 165 -10.12 -3.54 -27.43
CA ALA A 165 -10.44 -4.03 -28.76
C ALA A 165 -9.80 -5.40 -29.05
N ALA A 166 -8.64 -5.67 -28.44
CA ALA A 166 -7.96 -6.96 -28.54
C ALA A 166 -8.47 -8.03 -27.56
N GLY A 167 -9.36 -7.67 -26.61
CA GLY A 167 -10.02 -8.64 -25.72
C GLY A 167 -9.78 -8.44 -24.22
N ALA A 168 -9.00 -7.45 -23.80
CA ALA A 168 -8.76 -7.19 -22.38
C ALA A 168 -10.06 -6.70 -21.70
N ARG A 169 -10.30 -7.12 -20.45
CA ARG A 169 -11.54 -6.81 -19.74
C ARG A 169 -11.36 -6.19 -18.35
N ASN A 170 -10.38 -6.63 -17.58
CA ASN A 170 -10.16 -6.16 -16.21
C ASN A 170 -8.95 -5.22 -16.16
N PHE A 171 -9.13 -3.99 -15.73
CA PHE A 171 -8.07 -2.99 -15.69
C PHE A 171 -7.90 -2.45 -14.27
N LEU A 172 -6.67 -2.43 -13.78
CA LEU A 172 -6.28 -1.69 -12.59
C LEU A 172 -5.50 -0.45 -13.03
N VAL A 173 -6.10 0.72 -12.80
CA VAL A 173 -5.58 2.01 -13.28
C VAL A 173 -5.31 2.92 -12.08
N PRO A 174 -4.10 2.93 -11.51
CA PRO A 174 -3.77 3.84 -10.41
C PRO A 174 -3.72 5.29 -10.86
N ASN A 175 -4.11 6.21 -9.99
CA ASN A 175 -3.97 7.64 -10.24
C ASN A 175 -2.54 8.09 -9.91
N LEU A 176 -2.12 9.26 -10.41
CA LEU A 176 -0.79 9.76 -10.09
C LEU A 176 -0.79 10.30 -8.65
N PRO A 177 0.25 10.02 -7.85
CA PRO A 177 0.46 10.76 -6.62
C PRO A 177 0.64 12.25 -6.93
N LEU A 178 0.31 13.11 -5.97
CA LEU A 178 0.55 14.53 -6.10
C LEU A 178 2.06 14.82 -6.06
N LEU A 179 2.64 15.13 -7.22
CA LEU A 179 4.09 15.20 -7.39
C LEU A 179 4.76 16.26 -6.52
N GLY A 180 4.06 17.34 -6.18
CA GLY A 180 4.58 18.38 -5.30
C GLY A 180 4.90 17.93 -3.88
N GLY A 181 4.39 16.77 -3.44
CA GLY A 181 4.75 16.16 -2.16
C GLY A 181 6.09 15.42 -2.17
N THR A 182 6.64 15.11 -3.34
CA THR A 182 7.93 14.40 -3.46
C THR A 182 9.10 15.28 -3.01
N PRO A 183 10.19 14.69 -2.46
CA PRO A 183 11.38 15.46 -2.09
C PRO A 183 11.95 16.30 -3.23
N ARG A 184 11.78 15.88 -4.49
CA ARG A 184 12.18 16.64 -5.67
C ARG A 184 11.48 18.00 -5.80
N PHE A 185 10.21 18.11 -5.39
CA PHE A 185 9.38 19.29 -5.66
C PHE A 185 8.88 20.00 -4.39
N ASN A 186 9.04 19.40 -3.21
CA ASN A 186 8.50 19.92 -1.95
C ASN A 186 9.37 21.02 -1.29
N GLY A 187 10.58 21.29 -1.80
CA GLY A 187 11.47 22.34 -1.29
C GLY A 187 10.98 23.78 -1.53
N ASN A 188 9.98 23.98 -2.40
CA ASN A 188 9.37 25.28 -2.68
C ASN A 188 7.85 25.14 -2.84
N ALA A 189 7.08 25.93 -2.08
CA ALA A 189 5.61 25.85 -2.07
C ALA A 189 4.95 26.15 -3.43
N THR A 190 5.49 27.09 -4.20
CA THR A 190 4.97 27.42 -5.55
C THR A 190 5.24 26.28 -6.52
N THR A 191 6.45 25.70 -6.49
CA THR A 191 6.79 24.52 -7.29
C THR A 191 5.91 23.34 -6.92
N ALA A 192 5.77 23.03 -5.63
CA ALA A 192 4.91 21.96 -5.14
C ALA A 192 3.45 22.14 -5.62
N ALA A 193 2.88 23.34 -5.43
CA ALA A 193 1.52 23.64 -5.89
C ALA A 193 1.36 23.48 -7.41
N THR A 194 2.37 23.88 -8.20
CA THR A 194 2.35 23.75 -9.66
C THR A 194 2.31 22.29 -10.10
N TYR A 195 3.13 21.43 -9.50
CA TYR A 195 3.15 20.00 -9.82
C TYR A 195 1.91 19.27 -9.31
N ASN A 196 1.41 19.60 -8.12
CA ASN A 196 0.15 19.07 -7.58
C ASN A 196 -1.04 19.40 -8.49
N ALA A 197 -1.15 20.65 -8.94
CA ALA A 197 -2.22 21.07 -9.84
C ALA A 197 -2.19 20.29 -11.16
N ARG A 198 -0.99 20.04 -11.70
CA ARG A 198 -0.81 19.30 -12.95
C ARG A 198 -1.23 17.83 -12.81
N THR A 199 -0.79 17.14 -11.75
CA THR A 199 -1.18 15.74 -11.52
C THR A 199 -2.67 15.61 -11.17
N ALA A 200 -3.23 16.54 -10.40
CA ALA A 200 -4.66 16.55 -10.10
C ALA A 200 -5.50 16.73 -11.36
N GLN A 201 -5.10 17.64 -12.26
CA GLN A 201 -5.80 17.84 -13.53
C GLN A 201 -5.69 16.61 -14.44
N PHE A 202 -4.53 15.96 -14.49
CA PHE A 202 -4.34 14.71 -15.23
C PHE A 202 -5.22 13.59 -14.68
N ASN A 203 -5.25 13.41 -13.35
CA ASN A 203 -6.09 12.41 -12.69
C ASN A 203 -7.56 12.63 -13.03
N ALA A 204 -8.08 13.86 -12.90
CA ALA A 204 -9.46 14.17 -13.26
C ALA A 204 -9.78 13.92 -14.76
N THR A 205 -8.81 14.16 -15.65
CA THR A 205 -8.97 13.89 -17.09
C THR A 205 -9.03 12.38 -17.37
N MET A 206 -8.19 11.60 -16.67
CA MET A 206 -8.23 10.14 -16.76
C MET A 206 -9.53 9.58 -16.18
N ASP A 207 -10.01 10.10 -15.05
CA ASP A 207 -11.26 9.65 -14.44
C ASP A 207 -12.44 9.85 -15.40
N ALA A 208 -12.53 11.01 -16.06
CA ALA A 208 -13.52 11.25 -17.11
C ALA A 208 -13.36 10.29 -18.30
N SER A 209 -12.13 10.03 -18.74
CA SER A 209 -11.85 9.09 -19.84
C SER A 209 -12.25 7.65 -19.50
N LEU A 210 -12.08 7.23 -18.24
CA LEU A 210 -12.47 5.89 -17.80
C LEU A 210 -13.99 5.73 -17.75
N VAL A 211 -14.72 6.78 -17.36
CA VAL A 211 -16.19 6.81 -17.46
C VAL A 211 -16.63 6.70 -18.93
N ASP A 212 -15.98 7.43 -19.84
CA ASP A 212 -16.30 7.36 -21.27
C ASP A 212 -15.97 5.98 -21.88
N LEU A 213 -14.96 5.28 -21.36
CA LEU A 213 -14.61 3.92 -21.77
C LEU A 213 -15.52 2.85 -21.15
N SER A 214 -16.14 3.14 -20.00
CA SER A 214 -17.04 2.21 -19.33
C SER A 214 -18.38 2.14 -20.07
N ASP A 215 -18.74 0.94 -20.52
CA ASP A 215 -20.05 0.62 -21.04
C ASP A 215 -20.46 -0.72 -20.45
N ASP A 216 -21.53 -0.75 -19.65
CA ASP A 216 -22.02 -1.94 -18.97
C ASP A 216 -22.30 -3.10 -19.93
N ALA A 217 -22.57 -2.81 -21.22
CA ALA A 217 -22.79 -3.83 -22.24
C ALA A 217 -21.51 -4.57 -22.69
N THR A 218 -20.32 -4.07 -22.33
CA THR A 218 -19.03 -4.59 -22.82
C THR A 218 -18.36 -5.61 -21.89
N GLY A 219 -18.85 -5.73 -20.64
CA GLY A 219 -18.23 -6.56 -19.60
C GLY A 219 -16.83 -6.07 -19.19
N LEU A 220 -16.59 -4.77 -19.29
CA LEU A 220 -15.36 -4.12 -18.82
C LEU A 220 -15.42 -3.83 -17.32
N THR A 221 -14.29 -3.96 -16.65
CA THR A 221 -14.14 -3.56 -15.24
C THR A 221 -12.90 -2.70 -15.09
N PHE A 222 -13.08 -1.49 -14.56
CA PHE A 222 -11.99 -0.58 -14.22
C PHE A 222 -11.92 -0.40 -12.70
N PHE A 223 -10.80 -0.79 -12.12
CA PHE A 223 -10.43 -0.53 -10.74
C PHE A 223 -9.56 0.71 -10.69
N ARG A 224 -10.06 1.75 -10.03
CA ARG A 224 -9.37 3.03 -9.88
C ARG A 224 -8.65 3.10 -8.53
N LEU A 225 -7.34 2.86 -8.51
CA LEU A 225 -6.55 2.92 -7.28
C LEU A 225 -6.15 4.36 -6.94
N ASP A 226 -6.60 4.88 -5.79
CA ASP A 226 -6.34 6.25 -5.34
C ASP A 226 -4.97 6.39 -4.65
N VAL A 227 -3.92 6.49 -5.46
CA VAL A 227 -2.54 6.73 -4.99
C VAL A 227 -2.37 8.16 -4.45
N ALA A 228 -3.07 9.15 -5.03
CA ALA A 228 -3.05 10.54 -4.59
C ALA A 228 -3.59 10.68 -3.17
N GLY A 229 -4.76 10.09 -2.90
CA GLY A 229 -5.35 9.99 -1.58
C GLY A 229 -4.45 9.25 -0.61
N LEU A 230 -3.95 8.06 -1.00
CA LEU A 230 -3.02 7.29 -0.17
C LEU A 230 -1.79 8.10 0.26
N PHE A 231 -1.14 8.80 -0.67
CA PHE A 231 0.04 9.60 -0.35
C PHE A 231 -0.31 10.83 0.50
N ALA A 232 -1.46 11.47 0.24
CA ALA A 232 -1.93 12.58 1.05
C ALA A 232 -2.22 12.12 2.50
N GLU A 233 -2.85 10.97 2.67
CA GLU A 233 -3.10 10.34 3.96
C GLU A 233 -1.78 10.00 4.65
N ALA A 234 -0.86 9.33 3.97
CA ALA A 234 0.46 9.00 4.52
C ALA A 234 1.24 10.23 5.00
N ILE A 235 1.12 11.37 4.31
CA ILE A 235 1.77 12.62 4.73
C ILE A 235 1.11 13.21 5.99
N VAL A 236 -0.21 13.10 6.13
CA VAL A 236 -0.97 13.70 7.23
C VAL A 236 -0.97 12.81 8.48
N THR A 237 -1.10 11.49 8.30
CA THR A 237 -1.22 10.47 9.35
C THR A 237 -0.17 9.35 9.19
N PRO A 238 1.14 9.68 9.12
CA PRO A 238 2.19 8.72 8.79
C PRO A 238 2.24 7.50 9.73
N ALA A 239 1.87 7.69 11.00
CA ALA A 239 1.83 6.62 12.00
C ALA A 239 0.81 5.50 11.65
N LYS A 240 -0.30 5.79 10.94
CA LYS A 240 -1.25 4.77 10.46
C LYS A 240 -0.56 3.74 9.57
N PHE A 241 0.47 4.19 8.84
CA PHE A 241 1.26 3.40 7.91
C PHE A 241 2.59 2.90 8.48
N GLY A 242 2.85 3.12 9.78
CA GLY A 242 4.16 2.84 10.38
C GLY A 242 5.30 3.73 9.86
N LEU A 243 4.97 4.85 9.21
CA LEU A 243 5.91 5.82 8.68
C LEU A 243 6.23 6.89 9.74
N VAL A 244 7.42 7.47 9.63
CA VAL A 244 7.92 8.56 10.47
C VAL A 244 8.35 9.74 9.61
N ASN A 245 9.06 9.50 8.50
CA ASN A 245 9.54 10.56 7.63
C ASN A 245 8.83 10.50 6.27
N VAL A 246 8.05 11.54 5.99
CA VAL A 246 7.22 11.65 4.78
C VAL A 246 7.58 12.84 3.90
N THR A 247 8.71 13.48 4.20
CA THR A 247 9.15 14.70 3.53
C THR A 247 10.49 14.52 2.83
N ASN A 248 11.41 13.79 3.46
CA ASN A 248 12.76 13.58 2.96
C ASN A 248 12.95 12.15 2.45
N ALA A 249 13.92 11.97 1.55
CA ALA A 249 14.37 10.67 1.08
C ALA A 249 15.14 9.90 2.15
N ALA A 250 14.98 8.58 2.20
CA ALA A 250 15.78 7.69 3.02
C ALA A 250 17.25 7.63 2.54
N ALA A 251 17.49 7.80 1.25
CA ALA A 251 18.80 7.93 0.62
C ALA A 251 18.93 9.33 -0.01
N PRO A 252 19.14 10.39 0.79
CA PRO A 252 19.18 11.76 0.29
C PRO A 252 20.30 11.96 -0.73
N GLY A 253 19.98 12.60 -1.85
CA GLY A 253 20.92 12.89 -2.94
C GLY A 253 21.25 11.69 -3.84
N LEU A 254 20.71 10.50 -3.57
CA LEU A 254 20.82 9.36 -4.49
C LEU A 254 19.95 9.62 -5.72
N SER A 255 20.49 9.33 -6.90
CA SER A 255 19.74 9.34 -8.16
C SER A 255 19.92 8.02 -8.92
N PRO A 256 18.93 7.61 -9.73
CA PRO A 256 19.09 6.47 -10.62
C PRO A 256 20.29 6.67 -11.56
N GLY A 257 21.15 5.67 -11.70
CA GLY A 257 22.35 5.72 -12.53
C GLY A 257 23.62 6.18 -11.81
N ASP A 258 23.56 6.54 -10.52
CA ASP A 258 24.73 6.97 -9.77
C ASP A 258 25.83 5.88 -9.73
N SER A 259 27.00 6.20 -10.28
CA SER A 259 28.18 5.33 -10.23
C SER A 259 28.79 5.24 -8.83
N SER A 260 28.63 6.30 -8.03
CA SER A 260 29.14 6.45 -6.67
C SER A 260 28.14 7.22 -5.81
N TYR A 261 27.86 6.68 -4.62
CA TYR A 261 26.98 7.30 -3.61
C TYR A 261 27.51 6.94 -2.22
N ASN A 262 27.44 7.87 -1.28
CA ASN A 262 27.85 7.60 0.10
C ASN A 262 26.73 6.85 0.84
N THR A 263 26.82 5.52 0.88
CA THR A 263 25.81 4.67 1.53
C THR A 263 25.66 4.91 3.02
N ALA A 264 26.60 5.59 3.69
CA ALA A 264 26.46 6.00 5.09
C ALA A 264 25.38 7.07 5.29
N LEU A 265 24.90 7.71 4.21
CA LEU A 265 23.77 8.64 4.24
C LEU A 265 22.41 7.95 4.24
N ILE A 266 22.35 6.64 3.93
CA ILE A 266 21.10 5.89 3.93
C ILE A 266 20.60 5.77 5.37
N ALA A 267 19.36 6.19 5.59
CA ALA A 267 18.70 6.09 6.88
C ALA A 267 18.63 4.62 7.34
N ALA A 268 19.11 4.33 8.54
CA ALA A 268 19.08 2.98 9.12
C ALA A 268 17.64 2.43 9.25
N ASN A 269 16.65 3.31 9.42
CA ASN A 269 15.24 3.00 9.50
C ASN A 269 14.48 3.33 8.19
N ALA A 270 15.08 3.06 7.03
CA ALA A 270 14.47 3.34 5.72
C ALA A 270 13.05 2.75 5.54
N SER A 271 12.65 1.72 6.28
CA SER A 271 11.29 1.19 6.27
C SER A 271 10.23 2.12 6.86
N GLN A 272 10.65 3.17 7.60
CA GLN A 272 9.77 4.20 8.16
C GLN A 272 9.76 5.49 7.31
N TYR A 273 10.30 5.43 6.10
CA TYR A 273 10.34 6.56 5.17
C TYR A 273 9.33 6.35 4.04
N LEU A 274 8.64 7.42 3.64
CA LEU A 274 7.76 7.41 2.47
C LEU A 274 8.59 7.25 1.19
N PHE A 275 9.72 7.94 1.10
CA PHE A 275 10.54 8.02 -0.11
C PHE A 275 11.89 7.33 0.06
N TRP A 276 12.28 6.52 -0.92
CA TRP A 276 13.61 5.93 -1.01
C TRP A 276 14.63 6.97 -1.49
N ASP A 277 14.41 7.51 -2.68
CA ASP A 277 15.17 8.63 -3.26
C ASP A 277 14.30 9.89 -3.34
N ASP A 278 14.62 10.86 -4.20
CA ASP A 278 13.87 12.11 -4.29
C ASP A 278 12.49 12.01 -4.98
N LEU A 279 12.13 10.83 -5.48
CA LEU A 279 10.86 10.57 -6.17
C LEU A 279 10.18 9.28 -5.73
N HIS A 280 10.93 8.18 -5.68
CA HIS A 280 10.37 6.85 -5.63
C HIS A 280 10.05 6.44 -4.19
N PRO A 281 8.92 5.74 -3.98
CA PRO A 281 8.56 5.24 -2.66
C PRO A 281 9.48 4.13 -2.18
N THR A 282 9.58 3.95 -0.86
CA THR A 282 10.24 2.78 -0.28
C THR A 282 9.43 1.51 -0.53
N THR A 283 10.06 0.34 -0.36
CA THR A 283 9.36 -0.94 -0.48
C THR A 283 8.25 -1.11 0.55
N ALA A 284 8.36 -0.46 1.72
CA ALA A 284 7.28 -0.42 2.72
C ALA A 284 6.01 0.24 2.15
N VAL A 285 6.18 1.34 1.42
CA VAL A 285 5.08 2.07 0.77
C VAL A 285 4.57 1.32 -0.45
N HIS A 286 5.44 0.65 -1.20
CA HIS A 286 4.99 -0.28 -2.24
C HIS A 286 4.14 -1.42 -1.67
N SER A 287 4.46 -1.93 -0.48
CA SER A 287 3.64 -2.94 0.20
C SER A 287 2.27 -2.38 0.58
N ILE A 288 2.22 -1.15 1.12
CA ILE A 288 0.95 -0.47 1.44
C ILE A 288 0.10 -0.28 0.17
N LEU A 289 0.73 0.17 -0.92
CA LEU A 289 0.05 0.34 -2.21
C LEU A 289 -0.50 -1.00 -2.75
N ALA A 290 0.26 -2.10 -2.59
CA ALA A 290 -0.19 -3.43 -2.97
C ALA A 290 -1.36 -3.92 -2.11
N THR A 291 -1.39 -3.61 -0.82
CA THR A 291 -2.53 -3.92 0.06
C THR A 291 -3.80 -3.21 -0.41
N ARG A 292 -3.71 -1.90 -0.67
CA ARG A 292 -4.83 -1.09 -1.20
C ARG A 292 -5.32 -1.62 -2.55
N ALA A 293 -4.38 -1.94 -3.44
CA ALA A 293 -4.70 -2.52 -4.74
C ALA A 293 -5.41 -3.87 -4.62
N ARG A 294 -4.94 -4.75 -3.72
CA ARG A 294 -5.54 -6.06 -3.50
C ARG A 294 -6.97 -5.93 -2.99
N ALA A 295 -7.18 -5.10 -1.98
CA ALA A 295 -8.51 -4.88 -1.41
C ALA A 295 -9.49 -4.34 -2.46
N LEU A 296 -9.01 -3.44 -3.33
CA LEU A 296 -9.81 -2.90 -4.42
C LEU A 296 -10.24 -3.96 -5.46
N VAL A 297 -9.38 -4.93 -5.78
CA VAL A 297 -9.63 -5.88 -6.89
C VAL A 297 -10.23 -7.23 -6.44
N ASP A 298 -9.92 -7.69 -5.24
CA ASP A 298 -10.41 -8.95 -4.67
C ASP A 298 -11.64 -8.71 -3.76
N GLY A 299 -11.75 -7.50 -3.20
CA GLY A 299 -12.67 -7.18 -2.11
C GLY A 299 -12.18 -7.79 -0.80
N THR A 300 -11.94 -6.98 0.23
CA THR A 300 -11.68 -7.51 1.58
C THR A 300 -12.99 -7.49 2.37
N PRO A 301 -13.54 -8.64 2.84
CA PRO A 301 -14.72 -8.61 3.70
C PRO A 301 -14.49 -7.74 4.93
N GLY A 302 -15.38 -6.77 5.16
CA GLY A 302 -15.27 -5.81 6.26
C GLY A 302 -14.50 -4.53 5.95
N ASP A 303 -13.81 -4.44 4.82
CA ASP A 303 -13.14 -3.22 4.34
C ASP A 303 -14.13 -2.46 3.45
N PHE A 304 -14.89 -1.56 4.06
CA PHE A 304 -16.02 -0.87 3.44
C PHE A 304 -15.58 0.43 2.75
N ASP A 305 -14.46 1.04 3.15
CA ASP A 305 -13.89 2.19 2.45
C ASP A 305 -12.82 1.81 1.42
N ALA A 306 -12.55 0.50 1.25
CA ALA A 306 -11.60 -0.08 0.30
C ALA A 306 -10.17 0.44 0.50
N ASP A 307 -9.84 0.73 1.76
CA ASP A 307 -8.57 1.24 2.23
C ASP A 307 -7.58 0.08 2.52
N GLY A 308 -8.01 -1.17 2.36
CA GLY A 308 -7.16 -2.35 2.53
C GLY A 308 -6.78 -2.65 3.97
N TYR A 309 -7.26 -1.87 4.93
CA TYR A 309 -7.32 -2.23 6.34
C TYR A 309 -8.79 -2.45 6.72
N VAL A 310 -9.02 -3.37 7.65
CA VAL A 310 -10.32 -3.50 8.32
C VAL A 310 -10.13 -2.91 9.71
N ASP A 311 -10.61 -1.69 9.92
CA ASP A 311 -10.41 -0.93 11.14
C ASP A 311 -11.67 -0.16 11.60
N ALA A 312 -11.48 0.87 12.43
CA ALA A 312 -12.59 1.60 13.03
C ALA A 312 -13.31 2.51 12.03
N ASP A 313 -12.63 2.93 10.96
CA ASP A 313 -13.20 3.76 9.91
C ASP A 313 -14.26 2.95 9.13
N ASP A 314 -13.99 1.68 8.82
CA ASP A 314 -14.99 0.76 8.25
C ASP A 314 -16.22 0.61 9.14
N LEU A 315 -16.01 0.49 10.45
CA LEU A 315 -17.14 0.32 11.37
C LEU A 315 -18.10 1.51 11.31
N MET A 316 -17.63 2.71 10.93
CA MET A 316 -18.50 3.85 10.68
C MET A 316 -19.39 3.64 9.46
N HIS A 317 -18.84 3.13 8.35
CA HIS A 317 -19.62 2.81 7.14
C HIS A 317 -20.74 1.81 7.42
N TRP A 318 -20.46 0.74 8.17
CA TRP A 318 -21.49 -0.22 8.59
C TRP A 318 -22.54 0.42 9.51
N ARG A 319 -22.11 1.23 10.49
CA ARG A 319 -23.04 1.88 11.44
C ARG A 319 -23.99 2.84 10.78
N GLU A 320 -23.51 3.62 9.81
CA GLU A 320 -24.32 4.62 9.09
C GLU A 320 -25.40 3.99 8.23
N ASN A 321 -25.19 2.74 7.79
CA ASN A 321 -26.06 2.03 6.85
C ASN A 321 -26.74 0.80 7.46
N PHE A 322 -26.57 0.53 8.75
CA PHE A 322 -27.18 -0.61 9.43
C PHE A 322 -28.70 -0.62 9.25
N GLY A 323 -29.23 -1.75 8.79
CA GLY A 323 -30.65 -1.95 8.51
C GLY A 323 -31.07 -1.63 7.07
N VAL A 324 -30.15 -1.24 6.19
CA VAL A 324 -30.40 -1.27 4.73
C VAL A 324 -30.70 -2.73 4.35
N SER A 325 -31.86 -2.98 3.76
CA SER A 325 -32.38 -4.34 3.53
C SER A 325 -32.64 -4.67 2.06
N ALA A 326 -32.12 -3.86 1.15
CA ALA A 326 -32.22 -4.09 -0.29
C ALA A 326 -31.11 -3.35 -1.03
N ALA A 327 -30.39 -4.07 -1.89
CA ALA A 327 -29.32 -3.54 -2.73
C ALA A 327 -28.23 -2.79 -1.94
N ALA A 328 -27.93 -3.27 -0.72
CA ALA A 328 -26.72 -2.84 -0.04
C ALA A 328 -25.50 -3.16 -0.91
N THR A 329 -24.49 -2.31 -0.80
CA THR A 329 -23.19 -2.49 -1.47
C THR A 329 -22.13 -2.70 -0.40
N ARG A 330 -20.98 -3.26 -0.78
CA ARG A 330 -19.83 -3.38 0.14
C ARG A 330 -19.51 -2.04 0.82
N ALA A 331 -19.54 -0.93 0.08
CA ALA A 331 -19.27 0.40 0.63
C ALA A 331 -20.31 0.90 1.65
N MET A 332 -21.50 0.30 1.65
CA MET A 332 -22.54 0.52 2.64
C MET A 332 -22.42 -0.43 3.84
N GLY A 333 -21.40 -1.27 3.91
CA GLY A 333 -21.25 -2.22 5.02
C GLY A 333 -21.76 -3.63 4.75
N ASP A 334 -22.11 -3.99 3.51
CA ASP A 334 -22.48 -5.37 3.14
C ASP A 334 -21.21 -6.21 2.91
N ALA A 335 -20.69 -6.82 3.98
CA ALA A 335 -19.43 -7.55 3.95
C ALA A 335 -19.59 -8.93 3.30
N ASN A 336 -20.75 -9.56 3.47
CA ASN A 336 -21.03 -10.92 3.02
C ASN A 336 -21.63 -10.97 1.60
N GLY A 337 -22.05 -9.83 1.05
CA GLY A 337 -22.60 -9.66 -0.30
C GLY A 337 -24.05 -10.10 -0.45
N ASP A 338 -24.84 -10.20 0.62
CA ASP A 338 -26.24 -10.65 0.59
C ASP A 338 -27.26 -9.54 0.27
N GLY A 339 -26.78 -8.31 0.10
CA GLY A 339 -27.59 -7.13 -0.23
C GLY A 339 -28.29 -6.50 0.97
N VAL A 340 -27.92 -6.90 2.19
CA VAL A 340 -28.39 -6.37 3.48
C VAL A 340 -27.18 -5.84 4.28
N VAL A 341 -27.41 -4.88 5.17
CA VAL A 341 -26.40 -4.43 6.15
C VAL A 341 -26.90 -4.80 7.54
N ASP A 342 -26.42 -5.90 8.09
CA ASP A 342 -26.89 -6.43 9.37
C ASP A 342 -25.77 -7.00 10.27
N GLY A 343 -26.15 -7.79 11.27
CA GLY A 343 -25.22 -8.37 12.23
C GLY A 343 -24.26 -9.42 11.63
N ALA A 344 -24.60 -10.01 10.48
CA ALA A 344 -23.71 -10.91 9.75
C ALA A 344 -22.52 -10.13 9.19
N ASP A 345 -22.73 -8.93 8.68
CA ASP A 345 -21.65 -8.08 8.16
C ASP A 345 -20.75 -7.56 9.26
N PHE A 346 -21.32 -7.21 10.40
CA PHE A 346 -20.54 -6.85 11.58
C PHE A 346 -19.64 -8.00 12.03
N LEU A 347 -20.11 -9.24 11.90
CA LEU A 347 -19.31 -10.41 12.24
C LEU A 347 -18.17 -10.63 11.25
N GLU A 348 -18.39 -10.37 9.95
CA GLU A 348 -17.31 -10.37 8.97
C GLU A 348 -16.28 -9.26 9.23
N TRP A 349 -16.74 -8.04 9.50
CA TRP A 349 -15.85 -6.95 9.96
C TRP A 349 -15.05 -7.38 11.18
N GLN A 350 -15.69 -7.94 12.21
CA GLN A 350 -15.00 -8.33 13.44
C GLN A 350 -13.96 -9.45 13.23
N ARG A 351 -14.18 -10.36 12.27
CA ARG A 351 -13.22 -11.43 11.94
C ARG A 351 -11.99 -10.91 11.22
N HIS A 352 -12.14 -9.88 10.40
CA HIS A 352 -11.08 -9.32 9.57
C HIS A 352 -10.44 -8.08 10.19
N ALA A 353 -11.10 -7.46 11.17
CA ALA A 353 -10.61 -6.31 11.90
C ALA A 353 -9.31 -6.68 12.61
N VAL A 354 -8.24 -5.98 12.25
CA VAL A 354 -6.98 -6.10 12.98
C VAL A 354 -7.18 -5.31 14.27
N PRO A 355 -7.03 -5.90 15.48
CA PRO A 355 -7.09 -5.13 16.71
C PRO A 355 -6.08 -4.00 16.57
N SER A 356 -6.54 -2.75 16.73
CA SER A 356 -5.66 -1.59 16.74
C SER A 356 -4.44 -1.98 17.56
N ALA A 357 -3.27 -2.00 16.90
CA ALA A 357 -2.04 -2.42 17.55
C ALA A 357 -2.04 -1.72 18.90
N GLN A 358 -2.03 -2.50 19.99
CA GLN A 358 -1.82 -1.95 21.32
C GLN A 358 -0.63 -1.04 21.13
N VAL A 359 -0.86 0.28 21.19
CA VAL A 359 0.18 1.28 21.14
C VAL A 359 1.20 0.75 22.12
N HIS A 360 2.32 0.24 21.63
CA HIS A 360 3.36 -0.29 22.50
C HIS A 360 3.61 0.86 23.44
N ALA A 361 3.25 0.68 24.72
CA ALA A 361 3.42 1.70 25.72
C ALA A 361 4.85 2.17 25.53
N VAL A 362 5.00 3.45 25.18
CA VAL A 362 6.30 4.13 25.21
C VAL A 362 6.92 3.67 26.52
N PRO A 363 8.12 3.05 26.53
CA PRO A 363 8.74 2.67 27.79
C PRO A 363 8.82 3.94 28.62
N GLU A 364 7.95 4.07 29.61
CA GLU A 364 7.97 5.21 30.50
C GLU A 364 9.38 5.23 31.08
N ALA A 365 10.05 6.38 30.98
CA ALA A 365 11.37 6.57 31.55
C ALA A 365 11.33 6.00 32.97
N SER A 366 12.11 4.93 33.19
CA SER A 366 12.10 4.13 34.39
C SER A 366 11.91 5.03 35.61
N SER A 367 10.79 4.83 36.32
CA SER A 367 10.36 5.51 37.55
C SER A 367 11.34 5.33 38.73
N TRP A 368 12.56 4.86 38.46
CA TRP A 368 13.70 4.80 39.36
C TRP A 368 14.42 6.14 39.57
N LEU A 369 14.15 7.17 38.76
CA LEU A 369 14.75 8.51 38.95
C LEU A 369 13.86 9.54 39.66
N LEU A 370 12.65 9.17 40.11
CA LEU A 370 11.78 10.03 40.92
C LEU A 370 11.64 9.56 42.38
N ALA A 371 12.41 8.55 42.81
CA ALA A 371 12.42 8.04 44.17
C ALA A 371 13.57 8.59 45.06
N MET A 372 14.28 9.64 44.62
CA MET A 372 15.22 10.37 45.46
C MET A 372 15.05 11.87 45.31
N GLY A 373 14.10 12.44 46.04
CA GLY A 373 14.02 13.89 46.15
C GLY A 373 12.72 14.44 46.70
N LEU A 374 12.36 14.13 47.95
CA LEU A 374 11.57 15.05 48.79
C LEU A 374 11.58 14.57 50.27
N PRO A 375 12.17 15.33 51.22
CA PRO A 375 12.02 15.06 52.64
C PRO A 375 10.71 15.66 53.15
N LEU A 376 9.87 14.82 53.74
CA LEU A 376 8.65 15.21 54.44
C LEU A 376 8.98 15.55 55.90
N LEU A 377 8.84 16.84 56.22
CA LEU A 377 8.65 17.36 57.57
C LEU A 377 7.33 16.81 58.15
N ILE A 378 7.36 16.28 59.38
CA ILE A 378 6.55 16.71 60.55
C ILE A 378 6.53 15.62 61.66
N GLN A 379 7.19 15.97 62.77
CA GLN A 379 6.90 15.78 64.20
C GLN A 379 6.42 14.43 64.78
N PHE A 380 7.14 13.99 65.82
CA PHE A 380 6.50 13.65 67.11
C PHE A 380 7.37 14.11 68.29
N ALA A 381 6.72 14.86 69.19
CA ALA A 381 7.22 15.18 70.51
C ALA A 381 7.27 13.92 71.39
N ARG A 382 8.38 13.70 72.11
CA ARG A 382 8.38 12.93 73.35
C ARG A 382 9.22 13.61 74.43
N VAL A 383 8.49 13.90 75.50
CA VAL A 383 8.90 14.40 76.80
C VAL A 383 9.95 13.48 77.44
N GLN A 384 11.00 14.06 78.02
CA GLN A 384 11.86 13.41 79.01
C GLN A 384 11.96 14.31 80.25
N PRO A 385 12.00 13.74 81.47
CA PRO A 385 11.80 14.47 82.71
C PRO A 385 13.08 15.08 83.27
N THR A 386 12.85 16.05 84.14
CA THR A 386 13.77 16.93 84.86
C THR A 386 14.87 16.25 85.68
N ARG A 387 16.06 16.87 85.71
CA ARG A 387 16.82 17.10 86.96
C ARG A 387 17.79 18.28 86.87
N ALA A 388 17.90 18.96 88.01
CA ALA A 388 18.52 20.25 88.28
C ALA A 388 20.06 20.30 88.12
N SER A 389 20.63 21.49 87.88
CA SER A 389 21.24 22.34 88.93
C SER A 389 22.08 23.53 88.40
N SER A 390 21.96 24.68 89.09
CA SER A 390 22.96 25.76 89.36
C SER A 390 23.62 26.52 88.18
N ARG A 391 23.39 27.82 87.97
CA ARG A 391 23.85 29.06 88.67
C ARG A 391 25.06 29.74 87.97
N PHE A 392 25.05 31.09 88.01
CA PHE A 392 26.07 32.10 87.66
C PHE A 392 26.27 32.37 86.14
N ALA A 393 26.17 33.56 85.55
CA ALA A 393 26.37 34.99 85.87
C ALA A 393 27.61 35.56 85.14
N GLN A 394 27.40 36.70 84.45
CA GLN A 394 28.35 37.74 84.03
C GLN A 394 29.55 37.33 83.15
N ARG A 395 29.66 37.92 81.95
CA ARG A 395 30.24 39.25 81.69
C ARG A 395 29.88 39.74 80.29
#